data_AF-A0A640NZY3-F1
#
_entry.id   AF-A0A640NZY3-F1
#
_cell.length_a   1.000
_cell.length_b   1.000
_cell.length_c   1.000
_cell.angle_alpha   90.00
_cell.angle_beta   90.00
_cell.angle_gamma   90.00
#
_symmetry.space_group_name_H-M   'P 1'
#
loop_
_entity.id
_entity.type
_entity.pdbx_description
1 polymer ?
#
loop_
_entity_poly.entity_id
_entity_poly.type
_entity_poly.pdbx_seq_one_letter_code
_entity_poly.pdbx_strand_id
1 'polypeptide(L)'
;MKNSHPRFWSTPTGWAALAMIAAVTYFLIFEHGHHVLQFLPYLILLLCPLMHIFMHSSHGKHGHVHEHSQGSDNKQKSFQELSDNNAAYRDGYIQGLEEGRKESLKKDNRDE
;
A
#
# COMPACT_ATOMS: atom_id res chain seq x y z
N MET A 1 37.35 -10.30 -16.89
CA MET A 1 38.39 -9.64 -16.07
C MET A 1 37.66 -9.03 -14.88
N LYS A 2 37.87 -9.54 -13.66
CA LYS A 2 37.06 -9.15 -12.48
C LYS A 2 37.60 -7.83 -11.92
N ASN A 3 36.89 -6.74 -12.17
CA ASN A 3 37.12 -5.43 -11.59
C ASN A 3 36.47 -5.36 -10.19
N SER A 4 37.25 -5.71 -9.17
CA SER A 4 36.91 -5.47 -7.77
C SER A 4 37.22 -4.02 -7.41
N HIS A 5 36.21 -3.16 -7.38
CA HIS A 5 36.31 -1.84 -6.77
C HIS A 5 36.64 -2.02 -5.27
N PRO A 6 37.69 -1.38 -4.72
CA PRO A 6 37.92 -1.42 -3.29
C PRO A 6 36.72 -0.77 -2.61
N ARG A 7 35.99 -1.55 -1.81
CA ARG A 7 34.86 -1.04 -1.04
C ARG A 7 35.42 0.05 -0.13
N PHE A 8 34.84 1.25 -0.19
CA PHE A 8 35.17 2.37 0.72
C PHE A 8 35.19 1.92 2.20
N TRP A 9 34.44 0.87 2.50
CA TRP A 9 34.35 0.15 3.76
C TRP A 9 35.59 -0.65 4.20
N SER A 10 36.64 -0.75 3.38
CA SER A 10 37.93 -1.37 3.75
C SER A 10 39.09 -0.38 3.78
N THR A 11 38.79 0.93 3.71
CA THR A 11 39.80 1.97 3.91
C THR A 11 40.04 2.23 5.40
N PRO A 12 41.26 2.62 5.81
CA PRO A 12 41.56 2.97 7.20
C PRO A 12 40.65 4.08 7.74
N THR A 13 40.26 5.01 6.87
CA THR A 13 39.32 6.09 7.20
C THR A 13 37.91 5.57 7.48
N GLY A 14 37.44 4.56 6.74
CA GLY A 14 36.16 3.89 7.01
C GLY A 14 36.16 3.18 8.37
N TRP A 15 37.25 2.49 8.71
CA TRP A 15 37.42 1.88 10.04
C TRP A 15 37.51 2.91 11.16
N ALA A 16 38.24 4.02 10.96
CA ALA A 16 38.32 5.10 11.94
C ALA A 16 36.94 5.75 12.17
N ALA A 17 36.17 6.00 11.11
CA ALA A 17 34.82 6.53 11.22
C ALA A 17 33.89 5.57 11.95
N LEU A 18 33.94 4.26 11.64
CA LEU A 18 33.16 3.25 12.35
C LEU A 18 33.53 3.17 13.84
N ALA A 19 34.83 3.20 14.17
CA ALA A 19 35.30 3.18 15.54
C ALA A 19 34.84 4.43 16.31
N MET A 20 34.84 5.60 15.67
CA MET A 20 34.39 6.85 16.26
C MET A 20 32.88 6.84 16.53
N ILE A 21 32.08 6.39 15.55
CA ILE A 21 30.63 6.20 15.73
C ILE A 21 30.34 5.20 16.85
N ALA A 22 31.07 4.09 16.88
CA ALA A 22 30.91 3.07 17.93
C ALA A 22 31.26 3.64 19.32
N ALA A 23 32.35 4.41 19.44
CA ALA A 23 32.75 5.04 20.70
C ALA A 23 31.73 6.06 21.20
N VAL A 24 31.21 6.93 20.31
CA VAL A 24 30.17 7.91 20.65
C VAL A 24 28.88 7.20 21.07
N THR A 25 28.46 6.18 20.31
CA THR A 25 27.26 5.39 20.62
C THR A 25 27.42 4.67 21.96
N TYR A 26 28.59 4.09 22.23
CA TYR A 26 28.90 3.41 23.48
C TYR A 26 28.84 4.37 24.68
N PHE A 27 29.48 5.54 24.58
CA PHE A 27 29.45 6.55 25.63
C PHE A 27 28.03 7.06 25.90
N LEU A 28 27.25 7.30 24.84
CA LEU A 28 25.85 7.72 24.95
C LEU A 28 24.98 6.68 25.66
N ILE A 29 25.20 5.38 25.39
CA ILE A 29 24.45 4.30 26.03
C ILE A 29 24.91 4.07 27.47
N PHE A 30 26.21 4.20 27.77
CA PHE A 30 26.73 3.91 29.11
C PHE A 30 26.48 5.07 30.09
N GLU A 31 26.75 6.30 29.68
CA GLU A 31 26.61 7.50 30.52
C GLU A 31 25.14 7.97 30.61
N HIS A 32 24.35 7.75 29.55
CA HIS A 32 22.94 8.14 29.49
C HIS A 32 21.99 6.96 29.34
N GLY A 33 22.42 5.74 29.67
CA GLY A 33 21.60 4.53 29.58
C GLY A 33 20.26 4.61 30.31
N HIS A 34 20.23 5.30 31.45
CA HIS A 34 18.99 5.57 32.18
C HIS A 34 18.00 6.43 31.35
N HIS A 35 18.51 7.38 30.58
CA HIS A 35 17.70 8.17 29.67
C HIS A 35 17.33 7.37 28.42
N VAL A 36 18.22 6.50 27.91
CA VAL A 36 17.92 5.61 26.76
C VAL A 36 16.77 4.66 27.07
N LEU A 37 16.71 4.08 28.27
CA LEU A 37 15.57 3.25 28.70
C LEU A 37 14.27 4.06 28.79
N GLN A 38 14.35 5.32 29.22
CA GLN A 38 13.18 6.23 29.24
C GLN A 38 12.80 6.72 27.84
N PHE A 39 13.75 6.86 26.92
CA PHE A 39 13.54 7.25 25.53
C PHE A 39 13.10 6.09 24.63
N LEU A 40 13.31 4.83 25.05
CA LEU A 40 12.88 3.62 24.34
C LEU A 40 11.39 3.64 23.93
N PRO A 41 10.42 3.97 24.81
CA PRO A 41 9.02 4.09 24.41
C PRO A 41 8.79 5.21 23.38
N TYR A 42 9.48 6.36 23.51
CA TYR A 42 9.38 7.46 22.56
C TYR A 42 9.99 7.11 21.20
N LEU A 43 11.07 6.32 21.18
CA LEU A 43 11.71 5.85 19.96
C LEU A 43 10.80 4.89 19.19
N ILE A 44 10.08 4.01 19.88
CA ILE A 44 9.07 3.12 19.27
C ILE A 44 7.91 3.94 18.70
N LEU A 45 7.43 4.95 19.44
CA LEU A 45 6.37 5.84 18.94
C LEU A 45 6.82 6.68 17.74
N LEU A 46 8.06 7.15 17.72
CA LEU A 46 8.66 7.92 16.62
C LEU A 46 8.99 7.03 15.41
N LEU A 47 9.24 5.75 15.62
CA LEU A 47 9.42 4.78 14.53
C LEU A 47 8.16 4.64 13.67
N CYS A 48 6.97 4.81 14.26
CA CYS A 48 5.69 4.78 13.54
C CYS A 48 5.54 5.91 12.48
N PRO A 49 5.64 7.21 12.82
CA PRO A 49 5.61 8.29 11.83
C PRO A 49 6.80 8.21 10.87
N LEU A 50 7.97 7.76 11.35
CA LEU A 50 9.13 7.55 10.48
C LEU A 50 8.82 6.52 9.39
N MET A 51 8.29 5.35 9.76
CA MET A 51 7.81 4.34 8.79
C MET A 51 6.74 4.92 7.85
N HIS A 52 5.75 5.65 8.39
CA HIS A 52 4.70 6.26 7.57
C HIS A 52 5.25 7.25 6.53
N ILE A 53 6.23 8.09 6.89
CA ILE A 53 6.85 9.06 5.98
C ILE A 53 7.64 8.34 4.88
N PHE A 54 8.41 7.31 5.24
CA PHE A 54 9.15 6.50 4.27
C PHE A 54 8.22 5.69 3.36
N MET A 55 7.06 5.26 3.86
CA MET A 55 6.04 4.55 3.07
C MET A 55 5.11 5.48 2.28
N HIS A 56 5.09 6.79 2.54
CA HIS A 56 4.29 7.75 1.77
C HIS A 56 4.97 8.21 0.46
N SER A 57 6.23 7.82 0.21
CA SER A 57 7.04 8.37 -0.89
C SER A 57 7.20 7.46 -2.13
N SER A 58 6.46 6.36 -2.28
CA SER A 58 6.48 5.56 -3.53
C SER A 58 5.22 4.69 -3.64
N HIS A 59 4.33 4.79 -4.62
CA HIS A 59 4.59 4.57 -6.04
C HIS A 59 3.54 5.27 -6.93
N GLY A 60 4.01 6.17 -7.79
CA GLY A 60 3.30 6.55 -9.01
C GLY A 60 4.02 5.98 -10.23
N LYS A 61 3.26 5.28 -11.10
CA LYS A 61 3.50 5.02 -12.53
C LYS A 61 4.41 3.84 -12.96
N HIS A 62 3.80 2.65 -13.06
CA HIS A 62 3.85 1.67 -14.18
C HIS A 62 2.88 0.54 -13.80
N GLY A 63 1.90 0.08 -14.57
CA GLY A 63 1.85 -0.15 -16.02
C GLY A 63 2.00 -1.66 -16.25
N HIS A 64 0.89 -2.34 -16.56
CA HIS A 64 0.70 -3.78 -16.90
C HIS A 64 0.55 -4.76 -15.71
N VAL A 65 -0.28 -5.82 -15.66
CA VAL A 65 -1.43 -6.40 -16.40
C VAL A 65 -1.77 -7.72 -15.62
N HIS A 66 -3.07 -8.04 -15.40
CA HIS A 66 -3.67 -9.30 -14.85
C HIS A 66 -3.28 -9.66 -13.38
N GLU A 67 -4.10 -10.21 -12.47
CA GLU A 67 -5.41 -10.86 -12.49
C GLU A 67 -5.97 -10.88 -11.04
N HIS A 68 -7.29 -10.79 -10.90
CA HIS A 68 -8.15 -11.14 -9.75
C HIS A 68 -7.57 -11.18 -8.32
N SER A 69 -8.07 -10.30 -7.44
CA SER A 69 -8.65 -10.69 -6.14
C SER A 69 -9.36 -9.53 -5.44
N GLN A 70 -10.48 -9.87 -4.83
CA GLN A 70 -11.44 -9.01 -4.13
C GLN A 70 -10.82 -8.27 -2.94
N GLY A 71 -11.25 -7.04 -2.70
CA GLY A 71 -10.95 -6.32 -1.46
C GLY A 71 -11.30 -4.83 -1.52
N SER A 72 -12.55 -4.51 -1.22
CA SER A 72 -12.98 -3.27 -0.55
C SER A 72 -12.24 -1.98 -0.90
N ASP A 73 -12.43 -1.49 -2.13
CA ASP A 73 -12.04 -0.14 -2.52
C ASP A 73 -13.00 0.89 -1.90
N ASN A 74 -12.63 1.47 -0.76
CA ASN A 74 -13.10 2.80 -0.35
C ASN A 74 -12.42 3.84 -1.27
N LYS A 75 -12.80 3.82 -2.54
CA LYS A 75 -12.45 4.86 -3.52
C LYS A 75 -13.60 5.86 -3.47
N GLN A 76 -13.33 7.13 -3.15
CA GLN A 76 -14.27 8.21 -3.42
C GLN A 76 -14.51 8.26 -4.93
N LYS A 77 -15.47 7.47 -5.41
CA LYS A 77 -15.91 7.51 -6.80
C LYS A 77 -16.59 8.84 -7.04
N SER A 78 -16.27 9.50 -8.15
CA SER A 78 -16.93 10.75 -8.50
C SER A 78 -18.44 10.50 -8.65
N PHE A 79 -19.25 11.51 -8.38
CA PHE A 79 -20.71 11.40 -8.51
C PHE A 79 -21.13 10.91 -9.90
N GLN A 80 -20.39 11.29 -10.94
CA GLN A 80 -20.60 10.84 -12.31
C GLN A 80 -20.36 9.33 -12.45
N GLU A 81 -19.24 8.82 -11.94
CA GLU A 81 -18.91 7.39 -12.01
C GLU A 81 -19.95 6.57 -11.22
N LEU A 82 -20.41 7.06 -10.07
CA LEU A 82 -21.47 6.40 -9.31
C LEU A 82 -22.80 6.39 -10.07
N SER A 83 -23.14 7.50 -10.74
CA SER A 83 -24.34 7.61 -11.58
C SER A 83 -24.32 6.65 -12.76
N ASP A 84 -23.20 6.56 -13.46
CA ASP A 84 -23.05 5.71 -14.65
C ASP A 84 -23.15 4.22 -14.30
N ASN A 85 -22.53 3.80 -13.19
CA ASN A 85 -22.65 2.42 -12.68
C ASN A 85 -24.09 2.08 -12.28
N ASN A 86 -24.79 3.04 -11.66
CA ASN A 86 -26.18 2.85 -11.27
C ASN A 86 -27.12 2.80 -12.49
N ALA A 87 -26.80 3.51 -13.57
CA ALA A 87 -27.56 3.46 -14.82
C ALA A 87 -27.47 2.08 -15.49
N ALA A 88 -26.28 1.49 -15.57
CA ALA A 88 -26.10 0.13 -16.11
C ALA A 88 -26.86 -0.92 -15.29
N TYR A 89 -26.86 -0.78 -13.95
CA TYR A 89 -27.63 -1.66 -13.07
C TYR A 89 -29.14 -1.52 -13.28
N ARG A 90 -29.63 -0.27 -13.38
CA ARG A 90 -31.04 0.03 -13.65
C ARG A 90 -31.50 -0.58 -14.98
N ASP A 91 -30.72 -0.42 -16.04
CA ASP A 91 -31.12 -0.89 -17.37
C ASP A 91 -31.19 -2.42 -17.45
N GLY A 92 -30.22 -3.12 -16.83
CA GLY A 92 -30.27 -4.59 -16.72
C GLY A 92 -31.49 -5.09 -15.92
N TYR A 93 -31.86 -4.39 -14.84
CA TYR A 93 -33.04 -4.74 -14.06
C TYR A 93 -34.34 -4.59 -14.86
N ILE A 94 -34.50 -3.47 -15.58
CA ILE A 94 -35.68 -3.23 -16.42
C ILE A 94 -35.76 -4.27 -17.54
N GLN A 95 -34.64 -4.55 -18.23
CA GLN A 95 -34.60 -5.55 -19.29
C GLN A 95 -35.00 -6.94 -18.77
N GLY A 96 -34.52 -7.34 -17.59
CA GLY A 96 -34.90 -8.62 -16.98
C GLY A 96 -36.40 -8.73 -16.68
N LEU A 97 -37.02 -7.65 -16.20
CA LEU A 97 -38.47 -7.60 -15.96
C LEU A 97 -39.28 -7.66 -17.26
N GLU A 98 -38.81 -7.01 -18.32
CA GLU A 98 -39.44 -7.07 -19.63
C GLU A 98 -39.35 -8.47 -20.24
N GLU A 99 -38.18 -9.10 -20.15
CA GLU A 99 -37.97 -10.46 -20.65
C GLU A 99 -38.86 -11.46 -19.90
N GLY A 100 -38.88 -11.41 -18.56
CA GLY A 100 -39.75 -12.26 -17.75
C GLY A 100 -41.24 -12.09 -18.09
N ARG A 101 -41.68 -10.85 -18.38
CA ARG A 101 -43.06 -10.58 -18.86
C ARG A 101 -43.33 -11.18 -20.24
N LYS A 102 -42.36 -11.10 -21.17
CA LYS A 102 -42.49 -11.73 -22.50
C LYS A 102 -42.53 -13.24 -22.40
N GLU A 103 -41.72 -13.84 -21.53
CA GLU A 103 -41.71 -15.27 -21.27
C GLU A 103 -43.04 -15.75 -20.67
N SER A 104 -43.61 -15.00 -19.71
CA SER A 104 -44.92 -15.34 -19.13
C SER A 104 -46.04 -15.25 -20.17
N LEU A 105 -46.04 -14.20 -21.01
CA LEU A 105 -47.01 -14.05 -22.11
C LEU A 105 -46.87 -15.17 -23.16
N LYS A 106 -45.64 -15.58 -23.49
CA LYS A 106 -45.40 -16.67 -24.43
C LYS A 106 -45.82 -18.03 -23.86
N LYS A 107 -45.77 -18.22 -22.55
CA LYS A 107 -46.25 -19.44 -21.90
C LYS A 107 -47.77 -19.51 -21.97
N ASP A 108 -48.45 -18.43 -21.60
CA ASP A 108 -49.91 -18.30 -21.64
C ASP A 108 -50.48 -18.61 -23.05
N ASN A 109 -49.93 -17.98 -24.11
CA ASN A 109 -50.35 -18.22 -25.51
C ASN A 109 -50.01 -19.62 -26.05
N ARG A 110 -49.18 -20.43 -25.36
CA ARG A 110 -48.88 -21.82 -25.77
C ARG A 110 -49.76 -22.84 -25.06
N ASP A 111 -50.45 -22.41 -24.00
CA ASP A 111 -51.31 -23.25 -23.17
C ASP A 111 -52.81 -23.11 -23.58
N GLU A 112 -53.14 -22.19 -24.52
CA GLU A 112 -54.42 -22.09 -25.27
C GLU A 112 -54.39 -22.81 -26.63
#